data_AF-A0A392Q9F6-F1
#
_entry.id   AF-A0A392Q9F6-F1
#
_cell.length_a   1.000
_cell.length_b   1.000
_cell.length_c   1.000
_cell.angle_alpha   90.00
_cell.angle_beta   90.00
_cell.angle_gamma   90.00
#
_symmetry.space_group_name_H-M   'P 1'
#
loop_
_entity.id
_entity.type
_entity.pdbx_description
1 polymer ?
#
loop_
_entity_poly.entity_id
_entity_poly.type
_entity_poly.pdbx_seq_one_letter_code
_entity_poly.pdbx_strand_id
1 'polypeptide(L)'
;MNLPHRFTNSDDFSLSDFPEARLIQRNQLPNNISQADGFDDWSIFQRKNLSNWVNSDGILFNSVSEFDSVGLNYFVKKLQIPVWSIGPVVLSTGNGSRGKGGGVNPKIIKAWLDSKPLNSVLFVCFGSMNTISSEQMMQLGIALEKSGNFFIWVVRPPIGFDINSEFKPEEWLPLGFMEKIVETGK
;
A
#
# COMPACT_ATOMS: atom_id res chain seq x y z
N MET A 1 17.01 -5.42 18.67
CA MET A 1 16.11 -5.81 17.56
C MET A 1 16.10 -7.31 17.48
N ASN A 2 14.92 -7.92 17.30
CA ASN A 2 14.79 -9.36 17.13
C ASN A 2 14.59 -9.67 15.64
N LEU A 3 15.38 -10.58 15.08
CA LEU A 3 15.31 -11.00 13.67
C LEU A 3 15.10 -12.53 13.58
N PRO A 4 13.96 -13.05 14.06
CA PRO A 4 13.74 -14.50 14.23
C PRO A 4 13.83 -15.27 12.91
N HIS A 5 13.46 -14.66 11.79
CA HIS A 5 13.58 -15.25 10.47
C HIS A 5 15.03 -15.65 10.13
N ARG A 6 16.07 -15.01 10.71
CA ARG A 6 17.48 -15.34 10.47
C ARG A 6 17.94 -16.63 11.15
N PHE A 7 17.20 -17.12 12.14
CA PHE A 7 17.59 -18.24 12.98
C PHE A 7 16.86 -19.55 12.64
N THR A 8 16.19 -19.58 11.48
CA THR A 8 15.50 -20.77 10.97
C THR A 8 15.75 -20.95 9.48
N ASN A 9 15.75 -22.21 9.04
CA ASN A 9 15.73 -22.58 7.62
C ASN A 9 14.31 -22.91 7.13
N SER A 10 13.30 -22.89 8.01
CA SER A 10 11.89 -23.05 7.63
C SER A 10 11.41 -21.83 6.84
N ASP A 11 10.42 -22.05 5.98
CA ASP A 11 9.72 -21.00 5.24
C ASP A 11 8.88 -20.11 6.17
N ASP A 12 8.65 -20.54 7.40
CA ASP A 12 7.93 -19.80 8.43
C ASP A 12 8.67 -19.74 9.77
N PHE A 13 8.23 -18.81 10.63
CA PHE A 13 8.73 -18.65 11.98
C PHE A 13 7.66 -18.04 12.88
N SER A 14 7.81 -18.20 14.19
CA SER A 14 6.94 -17.58 15.19
C SER A 14 7.65 -16.43 15.91
N LEU A 15 6.86 -15.57 16.55
CA LEU A 15 7.35 -14.54 17.45
C LEU A 15 7.09 -14.99 18.90
N SER A 16 8.15 -15.28 19.65
CA SER A 16 8.04 -15.77 21.03
C SER A 16 7.36 -14.77 21.96
N ASP A 17 7.52 -13.48 21.71
CA ASP A 17 6.89 -12.39 22.45
C ASP A 17 5.54 -11.95 21.88
N PHE A 18 5.11 -12.52 20.75
CA PHE A 18 3.81 -12.25 20.13
C PHE A 18 3.16 -13.54 19.57
N PRO A 19 2.79 -14.50 20.44
CA PRO A 19 2.23 -15.78 20.01
C PRO A 19 0.90 -15.64 19.24
N GLU A 20 0.13 -14.57 19.49
CA GLU A 20 -1.12 -14.30 18.79
C GLU A 20 -0.91 -14.03 17.28
N ALA A 21 0.29 -13.63 16.85
CA ALA A 21 0.64 -13.48 15.43
C ALA A 21 0.80 -14.81 14.69
N ARG A 22 0.83 -15.94 15.41
CA ARG A 22 1.02 -17.30 14.86
C ARG A 22 2.29 -17.39 13.99
N LEU A 23 2.26 -18.25 12.97
CA LEU A 23 3.36 -18.46 12.02
C LEU A 23 3.34 -17.36 10.96
N ILE A 24 4.47 -16.67 10.84
CA ILE A 24 4.74 -15.66 9.81
C ILE A 24 5.49 -16.35 8.69
N GLN A 25 4.95 -16.27 7.47
CA GLN A 25 5.64 -16.78 6.29
C GLN A 25 6.72 -15.79 5.87
N ARG A 26 7.92 -16.29 5.54
CA ARG A 26 9.07 -15.45 5.14
C ARG A 26 8.76 -14.61 3.90
N ASN A 27 7.96 -15.12 2.97
CA ASN A 27 7.56 -14.40 1.76
C ASN A 27 6.57 -13.24 2.03
N GLN A 28 6.01 -13.13 3.24
CA GLN A 28 5.20 -11.98 3.67
C GLN A 28 6.06 -10.82 4.15
N LEU A 29 7.35 -11.06 4.42
CA LEU A 29 8.27 -10.01 4.83
C LEU A 29 8.65 -9.14 3.62
N PRO A 30 8.56 -7.81 3.72
CA PRO A 30 9.11 -6.94 2.70
C PRO A 30 10.64 -7.07 2.67
N ASN A 31 11.24 -6.78 1.51
CA ASN A 31 12.67 -7.02 1.24
C ASN A 31 13.61 -6.41 2.31
N ASN A 32 13.29 -5.21 2.79
CA ASN A 32 14.06 -4.54 3.82
C ASN A 32 14.07 -5.29 5.17
N ILE A 33 13.02 -6.05 5.48
CA ILE A 33 12.95 -6.88 6.70
C ILE A 33 13.56 -8.25 6.44
N SER A 34 13.27 -8.88 5.29
CA SER A 34 13.76 -10.23 4.99
C SER A 34 15.28 -10.30 4.79
N GLN A 35 15.89 -9.21 4.33
CA GLN A 35 17.34 -9.08 4.14
C GLN A 35 18.06 -8.47 5.35
N ALA A 36 17.31 -8.04 6.38
CA ALA A 36 17.89 -7.39 7.54
C ALA A 36 18.86 -8.33 8.28
N ASP A 37 20.05 -7.83 8.63
CA ASP A 37 21.09 -8.60 9.32
C ASP A 37 21.49 -8.02 10.68
N GLY A 38 20.91 -6.88 11.05
CA GLY A 38 21.24 -6.19 12.29
C GLY A 38 22.38 -5.17 12.15
N PHE A 39 23.07 -5.11 11.02
CA PHE A 39 24.15 -4.16 10.73
C PHE A 39 23.86 -3.32 9.49
N ASP A 40 22.91 -3.72 8.65
CA ASP A 40 22.38 -2.94 7.53
C ASP A 40 21.73 -1.62 7.99
N ASP A 41 21.60 -0.68 7.05
CA ASP A 41 21.10 0.66 7.31
C ASP A 41 19.67 0.66 7.88
N TRP A 42 18.80 -0.23 7.40
CA TRP A 42 17.43 -0.34 7.90
C TRP A 42 17.44 -0.83 9.35
N SER A 43 18.23 -1.85 9.66
CA SER A 43 18.40 -2.36 11.03
C SER A 43 18.98 -1.30 11.98
N ILE A 44 20.00 -0.53 11.55
CA ILE A 44 20.57 0.56 12.34
C ILE A 44 19.52 1.64 12.61
N PHE A 45 18.80 2.06 11.57
CA PHE A 45 17.73 3.05 11.67
C PHE A 45 16.64 2.59 12.64
N GLN A 46 16.13 1.37 12.47
CA GLN A 46 15.04 0.84 13.28
C GLN A 46 15.45 0.61 14.74
N ARG A 47 16.70 0.21 15.03
CA ARG A 47 17.17 0.14 16.44
C ARG A 47 17.06 1.49 17.15
N LYS A 48 17.46 2.58 16.48
CA LYS A 48 17.35 3.93 17.03
C LYS A 48 15.88 4.32 17.23
N ASN A 49 15.03 4.08 16.23
CA ASN A 49 13.61 4.42 16.31
C ASN A 49 12.86 3.63 17.38
N LEU A 50 13.08 2.31 17.49
CA LEU A 50 12.39 1.48 18.49
C LEU A 50 12.72 1.92 19.92
N SER A 51 13.95 2.35 20.19
CA SER A 51 14.29 2.94 21.50
C SER A 51 13.51 4.24 21.76
N ASN A 52 13.31 5.08 20.73
CA ASN A 52 12.53 6.31 20.87
C ASN A 52 11.03 6.03 21.06
N TRP A 53 10.50 4.93 20.54
CA TRP A 53 9.11 4.54 20.76
C TRP A 53 8.83 4.26 22.24
N VAL A 54 9.73 3.55 22.92
CA VAL A 54 9.61 3.24 24.36
C VAL A 54 9.68 4.53 25.19
N ASN A 55 10.41 5.53 24.74
CA ASN A 55 10.56 6.82 25.44
C ASN A 55 9.47 7.85 25.09
N SER A 56 8.43 7.46 24.35
CA SER A 56 7.32 8.35 24.01
C SER A 56 6.21 8.31 25.07
N ASP A 57 5.43 9.38 25.19
CA ASP A 57 4.27 9.42 26.10
C ASP A 57 3.10 8.53 25.63
N GLY A 58 3.15 8.04 24.40
CA GLY A 58 2.22 7.09 23.83
C GLY A 58 2.28 7.04 22.30
N ILE A 59 1.63 6.03 21.73
CA ILE A 59 1.62 5.79 20.28
C ILE A 59 0.20 5.91 19.73
N LEU A 60 0.10 6.66 18.62
CA LEU A 60 -1.14 6.82 17.87
C LEU A 60 -1.11 5.91 16.64
N PHE A 61 -2.05 4.97 16.56
CA PHE A 61 -2.30 4.16 15.38
C PHE A 61 -3.51 4.70 14.62
N ASN A 62 -3.33 4.97 13.34
CA ASN A 62 -4.46 5.24 12.43
C ASN A 62 -5.15 3.91 12.07
N SER A 63 -5.82 3.33 13.06
CA SER A 63 -6.64 2.13 12.94
C SER A 63 -7.81 2.22 13.93
N VAL A 64 -8.70 1.24 13.92
CA VAL A 64 -9.82 1.07 14.86
C VAL A 64 -9.61 -0.19 15.70
N SER A 65 -9.98 -0.13 16.97
CA SER A 65 -9.77 -1.22 17.94
C SER A 65 -10.42 -2.55 17.51
N GLU A 66 -11.57 -2.46 16.86
CA GLU A 66 -12.40 -3.58 16.43
C GLU A 66 -11.71 -4.45 15.39
N PHE A 67 -10.79 -3.87 14.60
CA PHE A 67 -10.01 -4.58 13.59
C PHE A 67 -8.65 -5.05 14.14
N ASP A 68 -7.92 -4.19 14.86
CA ASP A 68 -6.50 -4.42 15.20
C ASP A 68 -6.22 -4.67 16.68
N SER A 69 -7.23 -5.03 17.48
CA SER A 69 -7.10 -5.24 18.93
C SER A 69 -5.91 -6.12 19.34
N VAL A 70 -5.62 -7.20 18.61
CA VAL A 70 -4.50 -8.11 18.89
C VAL A 70 -3.15 -7.39 18.77
N GLY A 71 -2.94 -6.64 17.69
CA GLY A 71 -1.70 -5.88 17.48
C GLY A 71 -1.57 -4.70 18.45
N LEU A 72 -2.66 -3.97 18.69
CA LEU A 72 -2.68 -2.85 19.64
C LEU A 72 -2.32 -3.32 21.05
N ASN A 73 -2.91 -4.43 21.52
CA ASN A 73 -2.61 -5.02 22.82
C ASN A 73 -1.16 -5.52 22.92
N TYR A 74 -0.59 -6.04 21.83
CA TYR A 74 0.83 -6.39 21.80
C TYR A 74 1.72 -5.17 22.06
N PHE A 75 1.46 -4.02 21.40
CA PHE A 75 2.25 -2.81 21.64
C PHE A 75 2.09 -2.26 23.05
N VAL A 76 0.88 -2.30 23.64
CA VAL A 76 0.67 -1.93 25.07
C VAL A 76 1.54 -2.80 25.98
N LYS A 77 1.48 -4.12 25.82
CA LYS A 77 2.29 -5.07 26.62
C LYS A 77 3.79 -4.88 26.39
N LYS A 78 4.20 -4.64 25.14
CA LYS A 78 5.61 -4.58 24.75
C LYS A 78 6.29 -3.30 25.19
N LEU A 79 5.59 -2.17 25.07
CA LEU A 79 6.15 -0.84 25.29
C LEU A 79 5.83 -0.27 26.66
N GLN A 80 4.78 -0.78 27.34
CA GLN A 80 4.34 -0.30 28.66
C GLN A 80 3.99 1.21 28.67
N ILE A 81 3.50 1.71 27.54
CA ILE A 81 3.02 3.08 27.35
C ILE A 81 1.60 3.05 26.76
N PRO A 82 0.84 4.16 26.85
CA PRO A 82 -0.45 4.26 26.19
C PRO A 82 -0.37 4.03 24.67
N VAL A 83 -1.33 3.27 24.14
CA VAL A 83 -1.49 3.03 22.69
C VAL A 83 -2.93 3.33 22.33
N TRP A 84 -3.14 4.24 21.39
CA TRP A 84 -4.47 4.68 20.97
C TRP A 84 -4.73 4.40 19.49
N SER A 85 -5.81 3.70 19.20
CA SER A 85 -6.43 3.66 17.88
C SER A 85 -7.25 4.93 17.66
N ILE A 86 -6.79 5.81 16.77
CA ILE A 86 -7.43 7.11 16.46
C ILE A 86 -8.03 7.15 15.05
N GLY A 87 -8.12 5.99 14.39
CA GLY A 87 -8.53 5.87 13.01
C GLY A 87 -10.04 5.68 12.81
N PRO A 88 -10.49 5.71 11.55
CA PRO A 88 -9.73 6.25 10.41
C PRO A 88 -9.62 7.77 10.52
N VAL A 89 -8.39 8.30 10.45
CA VAL A 89 -8.14 9.75 10.41
C VAL A 89 -8.68 10.27 9.08
N VAL A 90 -9.80 10.99 9.15
CA VAL A 90 -10.45 11.58 7.98
C VAL A 90 -9.68 12.84 7.57
N LEU A 91 -9.35 12.94 6.28
CA LEU A 91 -8.72 14.13 5.72
C LEU A 91 -9.71 15.30 5.78
N SER A 92 -9.28 16.46 6.29
CA SER A 92 -10.11 17.66 6.22
C SER A 92 -10.22 18.11 4.76
N THR A 93 -11.43 18.47 4.34
CA THR A 93 -11.75 18.96 2.99
C THR A 93 -11.29 20.40 2.73
N GLY A 94 -10.28 20.88 3.46
CA GLY A 94 -9.73 22.22 3.28
C GLY A 94 -9.18 22.42 1.87
N ASN A 95 -9.15 23.68 1.41
CA ASN A 95 -8.73 24.15 0.08
C ASN A 95 -7.28 23.78 -0.35
N GLY A 96 -6.59 22.90 0.36
CA GLY A 96 -5.24 22.45 0.03
C GLY A 96 -5.28 21.30 -0.97
N SER A 97 -4.95 21.57 -2.23
CA SER A 97 -4.61 20.52 -3.19
C SER A 97 -3.35 19.78 -2.69
N ARG A 98 -3.49 18.53 -2.24
CA ARG A 98 -2.33 17.66 -2.02
C ARG A 98 -1.92 17.05 -3.35
N GLY A 99 -0.74 17.44 -3.83
CA GLY A 99 -0.13 16.94 -5.07
C GLY A 99 0.42 18.07 -5.93
N LYS A 100 1.48 17.79 -6.70
CA LYS A 100 1.86 18.67 -7.82
C LYS A 100 0.70 18.69 -8.80
N GLY A 101 0.21 19.87 -9.18
CA GLY A 101 -0.89 20.02 -10.13
C GLY A 101 -0.63 19.21 -11.40
N GLY A 102 -1.42 18.16 -11.61
CA GLY A 102 -1.25 17.21 -12.72
C GLY A 102 -2.29 16.08 -12.74
N GLY A 103 -3.34 16.18 -11.93
CA GLY A 103 -4.44 15.21 -11.89
C GLY A 103 -5.63 15.66 -12.73
N VAL A 104 -6.46 14.70 -13.15
CA VAL A 104 -7.75 14.98 -13.80
C VAL A 104 -8.62 15.83 -12.89
N ASN A 105 -9.31 16.83 -13.46
CA ASN A 105 -10.22 17.69 -12.72
C ASN A 105 -11.24 16.84 -11.92
N PRO A 106 -11.32 16.98 -10.58
CA PRO A 106 -12.23 16.19 -9.76
C PRO A 106 -13.69 16.25 -10.21
N LYS A 107 -14.12 17.36 -10.81
CA LYS A 107 -15.47 17.53 -11.35
C LYS A 107 -15.76 16.57 -12.52
N ILE A 108 -14.75 16.30 -13.36
CA ILE A 108 -14.87 15.38 -14.51
C ILE A 108 -15.02 13.94 -13.99
N ILE A 109 -14.15 13.53 -13.06
CA ILE A 109 -14.24 12.19 -12.44
C ILE A 109 -15.59 12.01 -11.76
N LYS A 110 -16.05 13.02 -11.00
CA LYS A 110 -17.35 12.96 -10.34
C LYS A 110 -18.49 12.81 -11.34
N ALA A 111 -18.53 13.63 -12.39
CA ALA A 111 -19.59 13.54 -13.40
C ALA A 111 -19.60 12.18 -14.12
N TRP A 112 -18.42 11.60 -14.40
CA TRP A 112 -18.32 10.26 -14.98
C TRP A 112 -18.82 9.19 -14.00
N LEU A 113 -18.48 9.27 -12.71
CA LEU A 113 -18.99 8.36 -11.68
C LEU A 113 -20.51 8.46 -11.52
N ASP A 114 -21.06 9.68 -11.52
CA ASP A 114 -22.50 9.95 -11.40
C ASP A 114 -23.30 9.33 -12.59
N SER A 115 -22.65 9.08 -13.73
CA SER A 115 -23.26 8.44 -14.90
C SER A 115 -23.31 6.91 -14.85
N LYS A 116 -22.66 6.26 -13.87
CA LYS A 116 -22.57 4.81 -13.77
C LYS A 116 -23.55 4.24 -12.73
N PRO A 117 -23.98 2.98 -12.88
CA PRO A 117 -24.77 2.32 -11.84
C PRO A 117 -24.05 2.30 -10.48
N LEU A 118 -24.84 2.21 -9.41
CA LEU A 118 -24.29 2.09 -8.06
C LEU A 118 -23.44 0.82 -7.94
N ASN A 119 -22.28 0.92 -7.29
CA ASN A 119 -21.36 -0.20 -7.04
C ASN A 119 -20.83 -0.91 -8.31
N SER A 120 -20.79 -0.23 -9.46
CA SER A 120 -20.37 -0.84 -10.74
C SER A 120 -18.98 -0.42 -11.24
N VAL A 121 -18.26 0.43 -10.50
CA VAL A 121 -16.95 0.97 -10.91
C VAL A 121 -15.85 0.35 -10.07
N LEU A 122 -14.86 -0.25 -10.72
CA LEU A 122 -13.65 -0.75 -10.10
C LEU A 122 -12.60 0.36 -9.96
N PHE A 123 -12.14 0.64 -8.74
CA PHE A 123 -10.99 1.52 -8.52
C PHE A 123 -9.71 0.70 -8.36
N VAL A 124 -8.70 0.98 -9.19
CA VAL A 124 -7.41 0.29 -9.18
C VAL A 124 -6.29 1.29 -8.90
N CYS A 125 -5.54 1.08 -7.83
CA CYS A 125 -4.41 1.92 -7.43
C CYS A 125 -3.41 1.12 -6.59
N PHE A 126 -2.11 1.29 -6.89
CA PHE A 126 -1.01 0.66 -6.16
C PHE A 126 -0.35 1.59 -5.13
N GLY A 127 -0.98 2.74 -4.83
CA GLY A 127 -0.49 3.73 -3.89
C GLY A 127 0.59 4.65 -4.47
N SER A 128 1.21 5.45 -3.60
CA SER A 128 2.23 6.44 -4.02
C SER A 128 3.65 5.87 -4.06
N MET A 129 3.90 4.76 -3.37
CA MET A 129 5.24 4.19 -3.19
C MET A 129 5.47 2.89 -3.97
N ASN A 130 4.43 2.32 -4.59
CA ASN A 130 4.54 1.06 -5.32
C ASN A 130 3.99 1.20 -6.74
N THR A 131 4.45 0.30 -7.61
CA THR A 131 4.00 0.11 -8.98
C THR A 131 4.24 -1.38 -9.34
N ILE A 132 3.80 -1.79 -10.52
CA ILE A 132 3.93 -3.17 -11.03
C ILE A 132 4.90 -3.22 -12.21
N SER A 133 5.35 -4.43 -12.60
CA SER A 133 6.21 -4.57 -13.79
C SER A 133 5.44 -4.20 -15.07
N SER A 134 6.16 -3.91 -16.16
CA SER A 134 5.55 -3.65 -17.47
C SER A 134 4.70 -4.83 -17.96
N GLU A 135 5.16 -6.05 -17.73
CA GLU A 135 4.44 -7.28 -18.10
C GLU A 135 3.15 -7.42 -17.28
N GLN A 136 3.22 -7.15 -15.97
CA GLN A 136 2.04 -7.18 -15.11
C GLN A 136 1.03 -6.08 -15.50
N MET A 137 1.53 -4.90 -15.87
CA MET A 137 0.70 -3.79 -16.33
C MET A 137 -0.04 -4.14 -17.63
N MET A 138 0.68 -4.73 -18.59
CA MET A 138 0.11 -5.25 -19.83
C MET A 138 -1.01 -6.27 -19.55
N GLN A 139 -0.75 -7.26 -18.70
CA GLN A 139 -1.74 -8.28 -18.34
C GLN A 139 -2.94 -7.68 -17.59
N LEU A 140 -2.72 -6.71 -16.70
CA LEU A 140 -3.78 -6.01 -16.00
C LEU A 140 -4.66 -5.21 -16.99
N GLY A 141 -4.07 -4.53 -17.97
CA GLY A 141 -4.80 -3.87 -19.05
C GLY A 141 -5.70 -4.83 -19.83
N ILE A 142 -5.16 -5.99 -20.24
CA ILE A 142 -5.93 -7.05 -20.93
C ILE A 142 -7.08 -7.53 -20.04
N ALA A 143 -6.82 -7.74 -18.74
CA ALA A 143 -7.82 -8.21 -17.80
C ALA A 143 -8.94 -7.18 -17.60
N LEU A 144 -8.60 -5.89 -17.46
CA LEU A 144 -9.57 -4.80 -17.33
C LEU A 144 -10.44 -4.68 -18.58
N GLU A 145 -9.83 -4.72 -19.78
CA GLU A 145 -10.54 -4.72 -21.06
C GLU A 145 -11.56 -5.88 -21.12
N LYS A 146 -11.11 -7.10 -20.81
CA LYS A 146 -11.96 -8.30 -20.85
C LYS A 146 -13.00 -8.36 -19.73
N SER A 147 -12.76 -7.70 -18.60
CA SER A 147 -13.65 -7.79 -17.43
C SER A 147 -15.04 -7.22 -17.69
N GLY A 148 -15.18 -6.33 -18.67
CA GLY A 148 -16.47 -5.67 -18.94
C GLY A 148 -16.86 -4.59 -17.93
N ASN A 149 -16.11 -4.42 -16.83
CA ASN A 149 -16.42 -3.45 -15.80
C ASN A 149 -15.99 -2.03 -16.21
N PHE A 150 -16.71 -1.04 -15.68
CA PHE A 150 -16.21 0.34 -15.65
C PHE A 150 -15.07 0.42 -14.64
N PHE A 151 -14.03 1.19 -14.93
CA PHE A 151 -12.91 1.30 -13.99
C PHE A 151 -12.25 2.67 -13.98
N ILE A 152 -11.64 3.00 -12.85
CA ILE A 152 -10.68 4.08 -12.72
C ILE A 152 -9.36 3.43 -12.31
N TRP A 153 -8.36 3.53 -13.17
CA TRP A 153 -7.02 3.01 -12.89
C TRP A 153 -6.01 4.15 -12.78
N VAL A 154 -5.43 4.31 -11.59
CA VAL A 154 -4.32 5.22 -11.36
C VAL A 154 -3.03 4.54 -11.81
N VAL A 155 -2.51 4.98 -12.94
CA VAL A 155 -1.28 4.45 -13.54
C VAL A 155 -0.05 5.26 -13.15
N ARG A 156 1.09 4.58 -13.04
CA ARG A 156 2.42 5.13 -12.83
C ARG A 156 3.41 4.34 -13.68
N PRO A 157 4.60 4.89 -14.01
CA PRO A 157 5.65 4.12 -14.67
C PRO A 157 5.95 2.79 -13.95
N PRO A 158 6.24 1.72 -14.70
CA PRO A 158 6.46 0.40 -14.14
C PRO A 158 7.77 0.30 -13.36
N ILE A 159 7.97 -0.83 -12.68
CA ILE A 159 9.22 -1.12 -11.96
C ILE A 159 10.41 -0.97 -12.91
N GLY A 160 11.45 -0.26 -12.47
CA GLY A 160 12.65 0.03 -13.27
C GLY A 160 12.66 1.41 -13.94
N PHE A 161 11.55 2.16 -13.85
CA PHE A 161 11.43 3.52 -14.38
C PHE A 161 11.26 4.54 -13.25
N ASP A 162 11.60 5.81 -13.50
CA ASP A 162 11.32 6.89 -12.56
C ASP A 162 9.80 7.04 -12.40
N ILE A 163 9.31 6.87 -11.17
CA ILE A 163 7.89 6.97 -10.80
C ILE A 163 7.27 8.35 -11.09
N ASN A 164 8.12 9.37 -11.29
CA ASN A 164 7.71 10.74 -11.63
C ASN A 164 7.83 11.04 -13.13
N SER A 165 8.32 10.10 -13.94
CA SER A 165 8.37 10.27 -15.38
C SER A 165 6.98 10.20 -16.02
N GLU A 166 6.88 10.70 -17.25
CA GLU A 166 5.65 10.66 -18.02
C GLU A 166 5.21 9.20 -18.26
N PHE A 167 3.90 8.96 -18.15
CA PHE A 167 3.34 7.65 -18.41
C PHE A 167 3.18 7.43 -19.91
N LYS A 168 3.68 6.30 -20.41
CA LYS A 168 3.66 5.95 -21.84
C LYS A 168 2.73 4.78 -22.11
N PRO A 169 1.44 5.03 -22.42
CA PRO A 169 0.48 3.95 -22.61
C PRO A 169 0.85 3.03 -23.78
N GLU A 170 1.50 3.53 -24.82
CA GLU A 170 1.91 2.75 -25.99
C GLU A 170 3.00 1.73 -25.66
N GLU A 171 3.80 1.97 -24.62
CA GLU A 171 4.86 1.06 -24.18
C GLU A 171 4.34 0.03 -23.17
N TRP A 172 3.39 0.39 -22.31
CA TRP A 172 3.06 -0.39 -21.11
C TRP A 172 1.62 -0.92 -21.05
N LEU A 173 0.75 -0.47 -21.95
CA LEU A 173 -0.63 -0.96 -22.08
C LEU A 173 -0.82 -1.75 -23.38
N PRO A 174 -1.88 -2.56 -23.47
CA PRO A 174 -2.19 -3.29 -24.70
C PRO A 174 -2.34 -2.37 -25.90
N LEU A 175 -1.94 -2.86 -27.08
CA LEU A 175 -2.09 -2.10 -28.31
C LEU A 175 -3.56 -1.71 -28.54
N GLY A 176 -3.79 -0.42 -28.76
CA GLY A 176 -5.12 0.15 -28.96
C GLY A 176 -5.97 0.23 -27.69
N PHE A 177 -5.37 0.07 -26.50
CA PHE A 177 -6.13 0.01 -25.25
C PHE A 177 -6.98 1.27 -25.04
N MET A 178 -6.40 2.46 -25.22
CA MET A 178 -7.11 3.71 -24.98
C MET A 178 -8.31 3.88 -25.92
N GLU A 179 -8.14 3.57 -27.20
CA GLU A 179 -9.18 3.63 -28.22
C GLU A 179 -10.34 2.70 -27.87
N LYS A 180 -10.04 1.44 -27.53
CA LYS A 180 -11.06 0.45 -27.17
C LYS A 180 -11.83 0.82 -25.91
N ILE A 181 -11.17 1.38 -24.90
CA ILE A 181 -11.85 1.81 -23.66
C ILE A 181 -12.83 2.94 -23.98
N VAL A 182 -12.44 3.89 -24.82
CA VAL A 182 -13.33 4.97 -25.29
C VAL A 182 -14.51 4.42 -26.10
N GLU A 183 -14.27 3.53 -27.06
CA GLU A 183 -15.33 2.93 -27.89
C GLU A 183 -16.34 2.11 -27.09
N THR A 184 -15.85 1.39 -26.07
CA THR A 184 -16.71 0.56 -25.21
C THR A 184 -17.37 1.34 -24.07
N GLY A 185 -17.06 2.64 -23.93
CA GLY A 185 -17.60 3.52 -22.89
C GLY A 185 -17.21 3.10 -21.46
N LYS A 186 -16.10 2.36 -21.33
CA LYS A 186 -15.61 1.81 -20.07
C LYS A 186 -14.90 2.83 -19.19
#